data_AF-A0A7X3XQI8-F1
#
_entry.id   AF-A0A7X3XQI8-F1
#
_cell.length_a   1.000
_cell.length_b   1.000
_cell.length_c   1.000
_cell.angle_alpha   90.00
_cell.angle_beta   90.00
_cell.angle_gamma   90.00
#
_symmetry.space_group_name_H-M   'P 1'
#
loop_
_entity.id
_entity.type
_entity.pdbx_description
1 polymer ?
#
loop_
_entity_poly.entity_id
_entity_poly.type
_entity_poly.pdbx_seq_one_letter_code
_entity_poly.pdbx_strand_id
1 'polypeptide(L)'
;MKQSIVWITVLGVLLLVGIGMIYALRVRQTTPKTYPADQGPNFINVSTYSPKMQEAYELFTRKCSRCHTVARPINSTFAAAEWRKYVYKMMRKPGSGLTPKTAEEIIKFLIYDSEHREKKTQ
;
A
#
# COMPACT_ATOMS: atom_id res chain seq x y z
N MET A 1 -16.97 4.38 -54.63
CA MET A 1 -17.44 5.13 -53.44
C MET A 1 -17.75 4.23 -52.25
N LYS A 2 -18.71 3.28 -52.32
CA LYS A 2 -19.05 2.40 -51.18
C LYS A 2 -17.87 1.58 -50.63
N GLN A 3 -17.05 0.98 -51.50
CA GLN A 3 -15.89 0.22 -51.05
C GLN A 3 -14.81 1.09 -50.40
N SER A 4 -14.58 2.30 -50.93
CA SER A 4 -13.64 3.27 -50.36
C SER A 4 -14.03 3.70 -48.95
N ILE A 5 -15.34 3.89 -48.69
CA ILE A 5 -15.87 4.22 -47.36
C ILE A 5 -15.63 3.07 -46.37
N VAL A 6 -15.88 1.83 -46.77
CA VAL A 6 -15.63 0.65 -45.92
C VAL A 6 -14.15 0.56 -45.53
N TRP A 7 -13.23 0.72 -46.49
CA TRP A 7 -11.81 0.67 -46.19
C TRP A 7 -11.32 1.82 -45.29
N ILE A 8 -11.86 3.04 -45.46
CA ILE A 8 -11.57 4.17 -44.56
C ILE A 8 -12.02 3.85 -43.13
N THR A 9 -13.22 3.28 -42.96
CA THR A 9 -13.72 2.92 -41.62
C THR A 9 -12.89 1.81 -40.96
N VAL A 10 -12.50 0.78 -41.71
CA VAL A 10 -11.66 -0.32 -41.19
C VAL A 10 -10.29 0.19 -40.77
N LEU A 11 -9.63 0.99 -41.62
CA LEU A 11 -8.32 1.56 -41.30
C LEU A 11 -8.40 2.54 -40.12
N GLY A 12 -9.47 3.32 -40.02
CA GLY A 12 -9.71 4.22 -38.88
C GLY A 12 -9.87 3.46 -37.55
N VAL A 13 -10.63 2.36 -37.54
CA VAL A 13 -10.80 1.53 -36.33
C VAL A 13 -9.48 0.87 -35.93
N LEU A 14 -8.74 0.31 -36.89
CA LEU A 14 -7.43 -0.29 -36.61
C LEU A 14 -6.43 0.73 -36.05
N LEU A 15 -6.44 1.96 -36.57
CA LEU A 15 -5.61 3.05 -36.05
C LEU A 15 -6.00 3.42 -34.61
N LEU A 16 -7.29 3.54 -34.31
CA LEU A 16 -7.76 3.85 -32.95
C LEU A 16 -7.42 2.74 -31.94
N VAL A 17 -7.60 1.47 -32.32
CA VAL A 17 -7.22 0.31 -31.49
C VAL A 17 -5.70 0.29 -31.27
N GLY A 18 -4.91 0.53 -32.32
CA GLY A 18 -3.45 0.61 -32.23
C GLY A 18 -2.98 1.72 -31.29
N ILE A 19 -3.57 2.92 -31.39
CA ILE A 19 -3.27 4.05 -30.47
C ILE A 19 -3.65 3.69 -29.04
N GLY A 20 -4.83 3.10 -28.81
CA GLY A 20 -5.28 2.66 -27.49
C GLY A 20 -4.34 1.61 -26.87
N MET A 21 -3.86 0.65 -27.67
CA MET A 21 -2.92 -0.37 -27.22
C MET A 21 -1.55 0.23 -26.88
N ILE A 22 -1.04 1.18 -27.70
CA ILE A 22 0.20 1.91 -27.40
C ILE A 22 0.06 2.68 -26.08
N TYR A 23 -1.08 3.34 -25.84
CA TYR A 23 -1.35 4.03 -24.58
C TYR A 23 -1.36 3.07 -23.38
N ALA A 24 -2.00 1.91 -23.52
CA ALA A 24 -2.03 0.89 -22.47
C ALA A 24 -0.64 0.34 -22.16
N LEU A 25 0.17 0.08 -23.19
CA LEU A 25 1.57 -0.37 -23.03
C LEU A 25 2.49 0.71 -22.45
N ARG A 26 2.12 2.00 -22.55
CA ARG A 26 2.83 3.13 -21.93
C ARG A 26 2.46 3.33 -20.46
N VAL A 27 1.44 2.65 -19.93
CA VAL A 27 1.17 2.64 -18.48
C VAL A 27 2.38 2.00 -17.79
N ARG A 28 3.16 2.85 -17.13
CA ARG A 28 4.40 2.43 -16.48
C ARG A 28 4.07 1.48 -15.34
N GLN A 29 4.34 0.19 -15.52
CA GLN A 29 4.32 -0.78 -14.43
C GLN A 29 5.48 -0.46 -13.48
N THR A 30 5.17 0.09 -12.31
CA THR A 30 6.18 0.32 -11.27
C THR A 30 6.43 -0.99 -10.54
N THR A 31 7.61 -1.57 -10.68
CA THR A 31 8.02 -2.70 -9.84
C THR A 31 7.98 -2.27 -8.36
N PRO A 32 7.31 -3.03 -7.48
CA PRO A 32 7.29 -2.71 -6.07
C PRO A 32 8.71 -2.75 -5.50
N LYS A 33 9.16 -1.63 -4.90
CA LYS A 33 10.43 -1.62 -4.18
C LYS A 33 10.34 -2.55 -2.97
N THR A 34 11.27 -3.49 -2.89
CA THR A 34 11.47 -4.35 -1.72
C THR A 34 12.38 -3.66 -0.71
N TYR A 35 12.12 -3.89 0.57
CA TYR A 35 12.90 -3.35 1.69
C TYR A 35 13.36 -4.50 2.58
N PRO A 36 14.50 -4.37 3.28
CA PRO A 36 14.94 -5.41 4.22
C PRO A 36 13.86 -5.79 5.25
N ALA A 37 13.12 -4.81 5.75
CA ALA A 37 12.01 -5.00 6.69
C ALA A 37 10.86 -5.88 6.14
N ASP A 38 10.74 -6.04 4.81
CA ASP A 38 9.71 -6.88 4.19
C ASP A 38 9.96 -8.37 4.41
N GLN A 39 11.19 -8.76 4.74
CA GLN A 39 11.59 -10.17 4.94
C GLN A 39 11.35 -10.68 6.37
N GLY A 40 11.07 -9.78 7.31
CA GLY A 40 10.76 -10.15 8.69
C GLY A 40 9.33 -10.70 8.85
N PRO A 41 8.95 -11.08 10.09
CA PRO A 41 7.60 -11.55 10.39
C PRO A 41 6.54 -10.54 9.96
N ASN A 42 5.46 -11.03 9.34
CA ASN A 42 4.30 -10.24 8.92
C ASN A 42 3.15 -10.27 9.94
N PHE A 43 3.43 -10.73 11.15
CA PHE A 43 2.50 -10.72 12.28
C PHE A 43 3.29 -10.56 13.58
N ILE A 44 2.59 -10.12 14.63
CA ILE A 44 3.09 -10.10 16.00
C ILE A 44 2.03 -10.69 16.92
N ASN A 45 2.46 -11.21 18.07
CA ASN A 45 1.53 -11.61 19.12
C ASN A 45 1.17 -10.39 19.98
N VAL A 46 -0.11 -10.01 19.99
CA VAL A 46 -0.66 -8.90 20.78
C VAL A 46 -1.54 -9.37 21.93
N SER A 47 -1.54 -10.67 22.28
CA SER A 47 -2.43 -11.24 23.29
C SER A 47 -2.28 -10.62 24.68
N THR A 48 -1.12 -10.02 24.97
CA THR A 48 -0.83 -9.33 26.23
C THR A 48 -1.18 -7.85 26.21
N TYR A 49 -1.55 -7.29 25.05
CA TYR A 49 -1.90 -5.88 24.93
C TYR A 49 -3.32 -5.64 25.44
N SER A 50 -3.64 -4.38 25.79
CA SER A 50 -5.02 -4.00 26.14
C SER A 50 -6.01 -4.31 25.00
N PRO A 51 -7.31 -4.56 25.27
CA PRO A 51 -8.31 -4.83 24.23
C PRO A 51 -8.32 -3.78 23.12
N LYS A 52 -8.14 -2.50 23.49
CA LYS A 52 -8.06 -1.39 22.54
C LYS A 52 -6.86 -1.47 21.60
N MET A 53 -5.72 -1.96 22.08
CA MET A 53 -4.52 -2.14 21.25
C MET A 53 -4.62 -3.38 20.36
N GLN A 54 -5.34 -4.41 20.80
CA GLN A 54 -5.66 -5.57 19.95
C GLN A 54 -6.57 -5.14 18.79
N GLU A 55 -7.62 -4.34 19.07
CA GLU A 55 -8.48 -3.76 18.01
C GLU A 55 -7.67 -2.87 17.05
N ALA A 56 -6.76 -2.04 17.58
CA ALA A 56 -5.90 -1.20 16.76
C ALA A 56 -4.94 -2.02 15.88
N TYR A 57 -4.46 -3.17 16.36
CA TYR A 57 -3.68 -4.12 15.55
C TYR A 57 -4.50 -4.71 14.40
N GLU A 58 -5.76 -5.10 14.65
CA GLU A 58 -6.67 -5.57 13.58
C GLU A 58 -6.95 -4.47 12.54
N LEU A 59 -7.13 -3.23 12.99
CA LEU A 59 -7.30 -2.10 12.09
C LEU A 59 -6.04 -1.88 11.24
N PHE A 60 -4.87 -1.88 11.87
CA PHE A 60 -3.58 -1.76 11.22
C PHE A 60 -3.37 -2.86 10.17
N THR A 61 -3.54 -4.13 10.55
CA THR A 61 -3.34 -5.26 9.63
C THR A 61 -4.30 -5.21 8.45
N ARG A 62 -5.59 -4.92 8.67
CA ARG A 62 -6.58 -4.79 7.58
C ARG A 62 -6.30 -3.63 6.63
N LYS A 63 -5.84 -2.48 7.14
CA LYS A 63 -5.63 -1.28 6.31
C LYS A 63 -4.27 -1.26 5.64
N CYS A 64 -3.21 -1.61 6.36
CA CYS A 64 -1.83 -1.51 5.87
C CYS A 64 -1.41 -2.69 4.97
N SER A 65 -2.11 -3.83 5.01
CA SER A 65 -1.84 -4.97 4.12
C SER A 65 -2.37 -4.80 2.69
N ARG A 66 -3.17 -3.75 2.42
CA ARG A 66 -3.83 -3.53 1.11
C ARG A 66 -2.87 -3.32 -0.05
N CYS A 67 -1.66 -2.84 0.21
CA CYS A 67 -0.72 -2.43 -0.84
C CYS A 67 0.64 -3.14 -0.77
N HIS A 68 1.03 -3.61 0.42
CA HIS A 68 2.27 -4.35 0.65
C HIS A 68 2.19 -5.10 1.99
N THR A 69 3.17 -5.95 2.28
CA THR A 69 3.25 -6.66 3.57
C THR A 69 3.29 -5.70 4.77
N VAL A 70 2.64 -6.11 5.87
CA VAL A 70 2.73 -5.42 7.16
C VAL A 70 4.03 -5.70 7.90
N ALA A 71 4.85 -6.64 7.39
CA ALA A 71 6.22 -6.84 7.87
C ALA A 71 7.02 -5.54 7.82
N ARG A 72 6.80 -4.68 6.81
CA ARG A 72 7.52 -3.42 6.66
C ARG A 72 7.42 -2.54 7.91
N PRO A 73 6.21 -2.16 8.37
CA PRO A 73 6.07 -1.43 9.62
C PRO A 73 6.49 -2.25 10.86
N ILE A 74 6.13 -3.54 10.95
CA ILE A 74 6.50 -4.37 12.11
C ILE A 74 8.03 -4.43 12.34
N ASN A 75 8.81 -4.47 11.26
CA ASN A 75 10.26 -4.62 11.33
C ASN A 75 11.03 -3.29 11.17
N SER A 76 10.33 -2.15 11.19
CA SER A 76 10.98 -0.83 11.14
C SER A 76 11.46 -0.37 12.52
N THR A 77 12.45 0.51 12.52
CA THR A 77 13.03 1.13 13.74
C THR A 77 12.69 2.61 13.84
N PHE A 78 11.52 3.01 13.32
CA PHE A 78 11.08 4.40 13.34
C PHE A 78 10.82 4.90 14.76
N ALA A 79 11.23 6.13 15.02
CA ALA A 79 10.79 6.89 16.18
C ALA A 79 9.33 7.38 16.02
N ALA A 80 8.72 7.83 17.11
CA ALA A 80 7.32 8.28 17.12
C ALA A 80 7.00 9.37 16.07
N ALA A 81 7.89 10.36 15.90
CA ALA A 81 7.72 11.41 14.89
C ALA A 81 7.81 10.85 13.45
N GLU A 82 8.65 9.85 13.24
CA GLU A 82 8.82 9.18 11.94
C GLU A 82 7.60 8.33 11.58
N TRP A 83 6.98 7.67 12.57
CA TRP A 83 5.73 6.92 12.36
C TRP A 83 4.62 7.80 11.81
N ARG A 84 4.41 8.96 12.43
CA ARG A 84 3.40 9.93 11.98
C ARG A 84 3.65 10.33 10.52
N LYS A 85 4.89 10.74 10.21
CA LYS A 85 5.28 11.12 8.83
C LYS A 85 5.05 9.97 7.84
N TYR A 86 5.40 8.75 8.24
CA TYR A 86 5.33 7.57 7.37
C TYR A 86 3.89 7.14 7.08
N VAL A 87 3.03 7.03 8.10
CA VAL A 87 1.62 6.65 7.89
C VAL A 87 0.89 7.70 7.06
N TYR A 88 1.14 8.99 7.30
CA TYR A 88 0.57 10.05 6.44
C TYR A 88 1.07 10.00 5.00
N LYS A 89 2.32 9.60 4.78
CA LYS A 89 2.82 9.34 3.42
C LYS A 89 2.05 8.21 2.75
N MET A 90 1.72 7.13 3.46
CA MET A 90 0.91 6.02 2.92
C MET A 90 -0.54 6.43 2.70
N MET A 91 -1.11 7.23 3.59
CA MET A 91 -2.47 7.78 3.44
C MET A 91 -2.64 8.56 2.14
N ARG A 92 -1.63 9.35 1.74
CA ARG A 92 -1.64 10.11 0.48
C ARG A 92 -1.48 9.25 -0.79
N LYS A 93 -1.29 7.94 -0.69
CA LYS A 93 -1.20 7.07 -1.87
C LYS A 93 -2.60 6.84 -2.47
N PRO A 94 -2.74 6.85 -3.81
CA PRO A 94 -4.00 6.52 -4.47
C PRO A 94 -4.51 5.15 -4.00
N GLY A 95 -5.80 5.07 -3.67
CA GLY A 95 -6.44 3.82 -3.24
C GLY A 95 -6.07 3.32 -1.83
N SER A 96 -5.35 4.12 -1.02
CA SER A 96 -4.94 3.72 0.35
C SER A 96 -6.13 3.37 1.24
N GLY A 97 -7.27 4.05 1.08
CA GLY A 97 -8.46 3.85 1.90
C GLY A 97 -8.27 4.24 3.38
N LEU A 98 -7.25 5.06 3.67
CA LEU A 98 -6.97 5.63 4.99
C LEU A 98 -7.62 7.00 5.13
N THR A 99 -8.31 7.23 6.25
CA THR A 99 -8.79 8.56 6.67
C THR A 99 -7.87 9.13 7.75
N PRO A 100 -7.88 10.45 8.03
CA PRO A 100 -7.09 11.03 9.12
C PRO A 100 -7.34 10.34 10.47
N LYS A 101 -8.60 10.03 10.79
CA LYS A 101 -8.97 9.29 12.01
C LYS A 101 -8.31 7.91 12.08
N THR A 102 -8.46 7.12 11.01
CA THR A 102 -7.90 5.75 10.93
C THR A 102 -6.37 5.79 10.99
N ALA A 103 -5.75 6.75 10.30
CA ALA A 103 -4.31 6.93 10.32
C ALA A 103 -3.79 7.22 11.73
N GLU A 104 -4.47 8.07 12.50
CA GLU A 104 -4.11 8.39 13.88
C GLU A 104 -4.24 7.18 14.83
N GLU A 105 -5.25 6.34 14.66
CA GLU A 105 -5.39 5.08 15.42
C GLU A 105 -4.23 4.12 15.12
N ILE A 106 -3.85 3.99 13.84
CA ILE A 106 -2.72 3.17 13.40
C ILE A 106 -1.38 3.73 13.92
N ILE A 107 -1.18 5.05 13.89
CA ILE A 107 0.03 5.69 14.42
C ILE A 107 0.19 5.40 15.91
N LYS A 108 -0.89 5.51 16.69
CA LYS A 108 -0.87 5.19 18.13
C LYS A 108 -0.46 3.74 18.38
N PHE A 109 -1.01 2.81 17.61
CA PHE A 109 -0.63 1.40 17.70
C PHE A 109 0.85 1.18 17.36
N LEU A 110 1.34 1.74 16.25
CA LEU A 110 2.73 1.56 15.81
C LEU A 110 3.74 2.14 16.80
N ILE A 111 3.43 3.28 17.42
CA ILE A 111 4.23 3.86 18.50
C ILE A 111 4.23 2.91 19.70
N TYR A 112 3.04 2.49 20.15
CA TYR A 112 2.89 1.59 21.30
C TYR A 112 3.65 0.27 21.10
N ASP A 113 3.47 -0.41 19.95
CA ASP A 113 4.19 -1.64 19.61
C ASP A 113 5.71 -1.41 19.62
N SER A 114 6.18 -0.30 19.03
CA SER A 114 7.61 -0.02 18.93
C SER A 114 8.30 0.21 20.29
N GLU A 115 7.53 0.61 21.31
CA GLU A 115 8.00 0.86 22.67
C GLU A 115 7.87 -0.38 23.56
N HIS A 116 6.84 -1.20 23.36
CA HIS A 116 6.48 -2.31 24.28
C HIS A 116 6.91 -3.69 23.77
N ARG A 117 7.14 -3.85 22.47
CA ARG A 117 7.53 -5.15 21.93
C ARG A 117 9.02 -5.38 22.12
N GLU A 118 9.35 -6.46 22.81
CA GLU A 118 10.70 -7.01 22.83
C GLU A 118 11.10 -7.38 21.40
N LYS A 119 12.04 -6.64 20.83
CA LYS A 119 12.63 -7.01 19.54
C LYS A 119 13.61 -8.14 19.80
N LYS A 120 13.24 -9.37 19.43
CA LYS A 120 14.25 -10.41 19.22
C LYS A 120 15.13 -9.94 18.07
N THR A 121 16.36 -9.57 18.38
CA THR A 121 17.40 -9.33 17.37
C THR A 121 17.46 -10.58 16.49
N GLN A 122 17.12 -10.44 15.21
CA GLN A 122 17.41 -11.47 14.21
C GLN A 122 18.90 -11.44 13.88
#